data_AF-A0A1V6K979-F1
#
_entry.id   AF-A0A1V6K979-F1
#
_cell.length_a   1.000
_cell.length_b   1.000
_cell.length_c   1.000
_cell.angle_alpha   90.00
_cell.angle_beta   90.00
_cell.angle_gamma   90.00
#
_symmetry.space_group_name_H-M   'P 1'
#
loop_
_entity.id
_entity.type
_entity.pdbx_description
1 polymer ?
#
loop_
_entity_poly.entity_id
_entity_poly.type
_entity_poly.pdbx_seq_one_letter_code
_entity_poly.pdbx_strand_id
1 'polypeptide(L)'
;MTGHAFAGGAIMCCYFDFRFMRSDRGFMCFPEVDLGIPFLPGMMMAMKKAIPRYKLDEMVMTGKRCAAQECEEHHIITKACHIDQLMDEVMKFANLQNKRRPVVELIKAEMNKDIVYAIDHEDPPIIASGRFYV
;
A
#
# COMPACT_ATOMS: atom_id res chain seq x y z
N MET A 1 -6.81 8.43 0.20
CA MET A 1 -5.69 9.12 0.88
C MET A 1 -5.90 10.61 0.76
N THR A 2 -6.34 11.26 1.85
CA THR A 2 -6.71 12.69 1.91
C THR A 2 -5.54 13.59 2.31
N GLY A 3 -4.32 13.04 2.39
CA GLY A 3 -3.09 13.71 2.79
C GLY A 3 -1.90 12.76 2.66
N HIS A 4 -0.88 12.94 3.51
CA HIS A 4 0.32 12.12 3.51
C HIS A 4 0.04 10.67 3.97
N ALA A 5 0.65 9.70 3.29
CA ALA A 5 0.72 8.30 3.71
C ALA A 5 2.20 7.96 3.88
N PHE A 6 2.67 7.92 5.14
CA PHE A 6 4.09 7.74 5.47
C PHE A 6 4.28 6.52 6.34
N ALA A 7 5.41 5.82 6.14
CA ALA A 7 5.82 4.68 6.93
C ALA A 7 4.70 3.63 7.06
N GLY A 8 4.31 3.27 8.29
CA GLY A 8 3.17 2.39 8.56
C GLY A 8 1.88 2.80 7.86
N GLY A 9 1.62 4.10 7.67
CA GLY A 9 0.46 4.58 6.89
C GLY A 9 0.58 4.29 5.40
N ALA A 10 1.77 4.39 4.81
CA ALA A 10 2.03 4.00 3.42
C ALA A 10 1.91 2.47 3.25
N ILE A 11 2.50 1.71 4.18
CA ILE A 11 2.44 0.24 4.20
C ILE A 11 0.98 -0.22 4.34
N MET A 12 0.20 0.40 5.24
CA MET A 12 -1.23 0.12 5.40
C MET A 12 -2.00 0.32 4.09
N CYS A 13 -1.68 1.39 3.34
CA CYS A 13 -2.31 1.65 2.05
C CYS A 13 -2.09 0.51 1.05
N CYS A 14 -0.94 -0.17 1.09
CA CYS A 14 -0.63 -1.28 0.18
C CYS A 14 -1.52 -2.52 0.38
N TYR A 15 -2.19 -2.67 1.53
CA TYR A 15 -3.14 -3.77 1.74
C TYR A 15 -4.49 -3.55 1.03
N PHE A 16 -4.86 -2.30 0.73
CA PHE A 16 -6.10 -2.01 0.03
C PHE A 16 -6.01 -2.43 -1.45
N ASP A 17 -7.13 -2.81 -2.05
CA ASP A 17 -7.16 -3.25 -3.45
C ASP A 17 -7.10 -2.06 -4.42
N PHE A 18 -7.75 -0.96 -4.05
CA PHE A 18 -7.83 0.27 -4.83
C PHE A 18 -7.45 1.45 -3.95
N ARG A 19 -6.76 2.43 -4.54
CA ARG A 19 -6.24 3.58 -3.81
C ARG A 19 -6.52 4.85 -4.62
N PHE A 20 -7.06 5.85 -3.96
CA PHE A 20 -7.24 7.18 -4.53
C PHE A 20 -6.50 8.18 -3.66
N MET A 21 -5.85 9.17 -4.26
CA MET A 21 -5.07 10.16 -3.55
C MET A 21 -5.47 11.57 -3.98
N ARG A 22 -5.48 12.52 -3.04
CA ARG A 22 -5.63 13.92 -3.44
C ARG A 22 -4.40 14.38 -4.23
N SER A 23 -4.59 15.12 -5.31
CA SER A 23 -3.55 15.55 -6.25
C SER A 23 -2.86 16.86 -5.86
N ASP A 24 -3.50 17.64 -5.00
CA ASP A 24 -3.09 18.98 -4.62
C ASP A 24 -2.17 19.00 -3.38
N ARG A 25 -2.15 17.91 -2.60
CA ARG A 25 -1.29 17.78 -1.42
C ARG A 25 -1.06 16.33 -1.00
N GLY A 26 0.13 16.04 -0.49
CA GLY A 26 0.43 14.78 0.16
C GLY A 26 1.50 14.00 -0.60
N PHE A 27 2.15 13.08 0.11
CA PHE A 27 3.10 12.15 -0.49
C PHE A 27 2.84 10.74 0.04
N MET A 28 3.17 9.74 -0.78
CA MET A 28 3.39 8.37 -0.36
C MET A 28 4.90 8.15 -0.20
N CYS A 29 5.34 7.67 0.95
CA CYS A 29 6.77 7.61 1.29
C CYS A 29 7.04 6.48 2.30
N PHE A 30 8.14 5.75 2.08
CA PHE A 30 8.67 4.73 2.98
C PHE A 30 10.02 5.19 3.55
N PRO A 31 10.02 6.00 4.63
CA PRO A 31 11.25 6.57 5.20
C PRO A 31 12.06 5.58 6.04
N GLU A 32 11.63 4.32 6.12
CA GLU A 32 12.23 3.29 6.97
C GLU A 32 13.73 3.10 6.77
N VAL A 33 14.23 3.26 5.53
CA VAL A 33 15.67 3.18 5.22
C VAL A 33 16.48 4.27 5.92
N ASP A 34 15.94 5.47 6.04
CA ASP A 34 16.59 6.60 6.74
C ASP A 34 16.55 6.42 8.26
N LEU A 35 15.60 5.61 8.76
CA LEU A 35 15.39 5.33 10.17
C LEU A 35 16.07 4.04 10.64
N GLY A 36 16.68 3.28 9.74
CA GLY A 36 17.27 1.98 10.05
C GLY A 36 16.24 0.92 10.45
N ILE A 37 15.02 1.01 9.92
CA ILE A 37 13.93 0.07 10.24
C ILE A 37 13.78 -0.93 9.08
N PRO A 38 14.04 -2.23 9.28
CA PRO A 38 13.80 -3.21 8.23
C PRO A 38 12.30 -3.53 8.09
N PHE A 39 11.87 -3.88 6.87
CA PHE A 39 10.51 -4.34 6.61
C PHE A 39 10.32 -5.80 6.98
N LEU A 40 9.17 -6.12 7.58
CA LEU A 40 8.76 -7.51 7.81
C LEU A 40 8.34 -8.20 6.50
N PRO A 41 8.41 -9.54 6.43
CA PRO A 41 7.94 -10.32 5.28
C PRO A 41 6.52 -9.95 4.84
N GLY A 42 5.55 -9.89 5.76
CA GLY A 42 4.17 -9.53 5.47
C GLY A 42 4.02 -8.12 4.89
N MET A 43 4.81 -7.16 5.37
CA MET A 43 4.86 -5.80 4.82
C MET A 43 5.40 -5.81 3.39
N MET A 44 6.51 -6.51 3.14
CA MET A 44 7.11 -6.62 1.81
C MET A 44 6.17 -7.27 0.80
N MET A 45 5.41 -8.30 1.20
CA MET A 45 4.44 -8.96 0.33
C MET A 45 3.30 -8.01 -0.08
N ALA A 46 2.77 -7.24 0.87
CA ALA A 46 1.75 -6.24 0.58
C ALA A 46 2.26 -5.12 -0.32
N MET A 47 3.48 -4.63 -0.09
CA MET A 47 4.10 -3.61 -0.94
C MET A 47 4.36 -4.11 -2.37
N LYS A 48 4.82 -5.36 -2.52
CA LYS A 48 5.00 -6.00 -3.84
C LYS A 48 3.69 -6.19 -4.60
N LYS A 49 2.56 -6.42 -3.90
CA LYS A 49 1.21 -6.45 -4.50
C LYS A 49 0.82 -5.06 -5.04
N ALA A 50 1.14 -4.00 -4.29
CA ALA A 50 0.63 -2.66 -4.57
C ALA A 50 1.48 -1.82 -5.52
N ILE A 51 2.79 -2.11 -5.63
CA ILE A 51 3.77 -1.25 -6.31
C ILE A 51 4.59 -2.07 -7.31
N PRO A 52 4.72 -1.62 -8.57
CA PRO A 52 5.62 -2.25 -9.54
C PRO A 52 7.04 -2.34 -9.02
N ARG A 53 7.71 -3.48 -9.25
CA ARG A 53 8.99 -3.80 -8.61
C ARG A 53 10.05 -2.70 -8.69
N TYR A 54 10.26 -2.12 -9.88
CA TYR A 54 11.28 -1.07 -10.07
C TYR A 54 11.01 0.18 -9.22
N LYS A 55 9.73 0.55 -9.07
CA LYS A 55 9.33 1.71 -8.28
C LYS A 55 9.36 1.40 -6.79
N LEU A 56 9.03 0.18 -6.41
CA LEU A 56 9.17 -0.29 -5.03
C LEU A 56 10.63 -0.19 -4.59
N ASP A 57 11.56 -0.73 -5.39
CA ASP A 57 13.00 -0.68 -5.11
C ASP A 57 13.47 0.78 -4.95
N GLU A 58 13.11 1.68 -5.88
CA GLU A 58 13.41 3.11 -5.77
C GLU A 58 12.89 3.70 -4.45
N MET A 59 11.60 3.50 -4.14
CA MET A 59 10.98 4.11 -2.96
C MET A 59 11.56 3.61 -1.64
N VAL A 60 11.77 2.29 -1.49
CA VAL A 60 12.23 1.70 -0.22
C VAL A 60 13.73 1.84 0.00
N MET A 61 14.53 1.95 -1.06
CA MET A 61 16.00 2.12 -0.92
C MET A 61 16.42 3.59 -0.80
N THR A 62 15.59 4.53 -1.24
CA THR A 62 15.94 5.97 -1.25
C THR A 62 15.10 6.82 -0.31
N GLY A 63 14.03 6.29 0.27
CA GLY A 63 13.08 7.08 1.06
C GLY A 63 12.29 8.10 0.24
N LYS A 64 12.27 7.97 -1.10
CA LYS A 64 11.66 8.96 -2.00
C LYS A 64 10.20 9.24 -1.63
N ARG A 65 9.86 10.53 -1.65
CA ARG A 65 8.49 11.03 -1.52
C ARG A 65 7.85 11.09 -2.90
N CYS A 66 6.86 10.25 -3.15
CA CYS A 66 6.11 10.25 -4.40
C CYS A 66 4.81 11.06 -4.24
N ALA A 67 4.59 12.02 -5.14
CA ALA A 67 3.34 12.76 -5.22
C ALA A 67 2.25 11.91 -5.91
N ALA A 68 0.99 12.33 -5.79
CA ALA A 68 -0.14 11.57 -6.32
C ALA A 68 -0.07 11.31 -7.83
N GLN A 69 0.41 12.29 -8.61
CA GLN A 69 0.56 12.18 -10.06
C GLN A 69 1.56 11.07 -10.43
N GLU A 70 2.75 11.09 -9.82
CA GLU A 70 3.76 10.02 -10.02
C GLU A 70 3.20 8.66 -9.57
N CYS A 71 2.47 8.61 -8.44
CA CYS A 71 1.84 7.38 -7.99
C CYS A 71 0.80 6.85 -9.00
N GLU A 72 0.04 7.72 -9.68
CA GLU A 72 -0.94 7.33 -10.70
C GLU A 72 -0.25 6.88 -11.99
N GLU A 73 0.75 7.64 -12.47
CA GLU A 73 1.56 7.32 -13.65
C GLU A 73 2.21 5.94 -13.57
N HIS A 74 2.61 5.53 -12.36
CA HIS A 74 3.22 4.23 -12.10
C HIS A 74 2.26 3.19 -11.53
N HIS A 75 0.94 3.42 -11.62
CA HIS A 75 -0.11 2.48 -11.20
C HIS A 75 -0.04 2.06 -9.72
N ILE A 76 0.61 2.85 -8.88
CA ILE A 76 0.63 2.67 -7.43
C ILE A 76 -0.75 3.01 -6.85
N ILE A 77 -1.39 4.06 -7.37
CA ILE A 77 -2.78 4.40 -7.06
C ILE A 77 -3.65 4.26 -8.30
N THR A 78 -4.94 4.07 -8.07
CA THR A 78 -5.97 3.99 -9.10
C THR A 78 -6.20 5.35 -9.77
N LYS A 79 -6.17 6.45 -9.00
CA LYS A 79 -6.37 7.81 -9.53
C LYS A 79 -5.92 8.90 -8.56
N ALA A 80 -5.36 10.00 -9.09
CA ALA A 80 -5.16 11.25 -8.39
C ALA A 80 -6.30 12.24 -8.72
N CYS A 81 -6.89 12.85 -7.69
CA CYS A 81 -8.03 13.79 -7.84
C CYS A 81 -7.82 15.03 -6.98
N HIS A 82 -8.30 16.21 -7.37
CA HIS A 82 -8.33 17.34 -6.43
C HIS A 82 -9.16 16.96 -5.18
N ILE A 83 -8.81 17.46 -4.00
CA ILE A 83 -9.50 17.10 -2.74
C ILE A 83 -11.02 17.28 -2.83
N ASP A 84 -11.49 18.33 -3.51
CA ASP A 84 -12.91 18.65 -3.67
C ASP A 84 -13.67 17.61 -4.51
N GLN A 85 -12.98 16.82 -5.32
CA GLN A 85 -13.56 15.79 -6.19
C GLN A 85 -13.22 14.37 -5.73
N LEU A 86 -12.31 14.23 -4.76
CA LEU A 86 -11.74 12.94 -4.38
C LEU A 86 -12.81 11.94 -3.94
N MET A 87 -13.73 12.36 -3.06
CA MET A 87 -14.76 11.45 -2.55
C MET A 87 -15.80 11.10 -3.60
N ASP A 88 -16.16 12.03 -4.49
CA ASP A 88 -17.11 11.77 -5.57
C ASP A 88 -16.56 10.72 -6.54
N GLU A 89 -15.30 10.85 -6.93
CA GLU A 89 -14.60 9.89 -7.79
C GLU A 89 -14.45 8.51 -7.12
N VAL A 90 -14.10 8.49 -5.82
CA VAL A 90 -14.03 7.26 -5.03
C VAL A 90 -15.38 6.55 -4.99
N MET A 91 -16.46 7.28 -4.67
CA MET A 91 -17.80 6.69 -4.56
C MET A 91 -18.32 6.20 -5.90
N LYS A 92 -18.06 6.96 -6.98
CA LYS A 92 -18.36 6.53 -8.35
C LYS A 92 -17.68 5.20 -8.69
N PHE A 93 -16.40 5.04 -8.33
CA PHE A 93 -15.69 3.78 -8.53
C PHE A 93 -16.19 2.66 -7.59
N ALA A 94 -16.44 2.97 -6.32
CA ALA A 94 -16.89 2.00 -5.32
C ALA A 94 -18.26 1.40 -5.67
N ASN A 95 -19.15 2.15 -6.32
CA ASN A 95 -20.45 1.66 -6.79
C ASN A 95 -20.34 0.50 -7.78
N LEU A 96 -19.23 0.37 -8.51
CA LEU A 96 -18.95 -0.76 -9.39
C LEU A 96 -18.81 -2.08 -8.60
N GLN A 97 -18.50 -1.99 -7.31
CA GLN A 97 -18.21 -3.14 -6.43
C GLN A 97 -19.47 -3.81 -5.87
N ASN A 98 -20.67 -3.46 -6.36
CA ASN A 98 -21.93 -4.14 -6.02
C ASN A 98 -21.98 -5.55 -6.63
N LYS A 99 -21.19 -6.46 -6.04
CA LYS A 99 -20.98 -7.85 -6.45
C LYS A 99 -21.32 -8.80 -5.30
N ARG A 100 -21.53 -10.08 -5.63
CA ARG A 100 -21.85 -11.12 -4.65
C ARG A 100 -20.73 -11.27 -3.63
N ARG A 101 -21.00 -10.90 -2.37
CA ARG A 101 -19.98 -10.85 -1.32
C ARG A 101 -19.23 -12.16 -1.07
N PRO A 102 -19.90 -13.33 -1.02
CA PRO A 102 -19.19 -14.60 -0.83
C PRO A 102 -18.21 -14.93 -1.96
N VAL A 103 -18.51 -14.51 -3.19
CA VAL A 103 -17.60 -14.75 -4.34
C VAL A 103 -16.37 -13.86 -4.23
N VAL A 104 -16.56 -12.58 -3.91
CA VAL A 104 -15.44 -11.64 -3.76
C VAL A 104 -14.55 -12.03 -2.57
N GLU A 105 -15.13 -12.56 -1.50
CA GLU A 105 -14.37 -13.09 -0.36
C GLU A 105 -13.41 -14.21 -0.79
N LEU A 106 -13.92 -15.23 -1.48
CA LEU A 106 -13.10 -16.33 -2.00
C LEU A 106 -12.00 -15.84 -2.95
N ILE A 107 -12.33 -14.90 -3.86
CA ILE A 107 -11.35 -14.30 -4.76
C ILE A 107 -10.24 -13.58 -3.97
N LYS A 108 -10.61 -12.76 -2.98
CA LYS A 108 -9.65 -12.03 -2.17
C LYS A 108 -8.81 -12.95 -1.28
N ALA A 109 -9.40 -14.01 -0.74
CA ALA A 109 -8.67 -15.01 0.04
C ALA A 109 -7.56 -15.64 -0.81
N GLU A 110 -7.88 -16.06 -2.04
CA GLU A 110 -6.89 -16.61 -2.96
C GLU A 110 -5.83 -15.58 -3.39
N MET A 111 -6.26 -14.37 -3.79
CA MET A 111 -5.35 -13.31 -4.26
C MET A 111 -4.34 -12.86 -3.20
N ASN A 112 -4.72 -12.89 -1.92
CA ASN A 112 -3.90 -12.36 -0.83
C ASN A 112 -3.35 -13.48 0.08
N LYS A 113 -3.46 -14.76 -0.32
CA LYS A 113 -3.08 -15.90 0.53
C LYS A 113 -1.63 -15.82 1.02
N ASP A 114 -0.70 -15.40 0.17
CA ASP A 114 0.72 -15.33 0.52
C ASP A 114 0.99 -14.16 1.49
N ILE A 115 0.23 -13.07 1.38
CA ILE A 115 0.29 -11.93 2.30
C ILE A 115 -0.20 -12.37 3.69
N VAL A 116 -1.35 -13.05 3.73
CA VAL A 116 -1.93 -13.56 4.98
C VAL A 116 -1.00 -14.59 5.62
N TYR A 117 -0.47 -15.52 4.82
CA TYR A 117 0.47 -16.53 5.31
C TYR A 117 1.71 -15.88 5.95
N ALA A 118 2.31 -14.89 5.28
CA ALA A 118 3.47 -14.18 5.81
C ALA A 118 3.14 -13.47 7.14
N ILE A 119 2.00 -12.79 7.24
CA ILE A 119 1.56 -12.14 8.49
C ILE A 119 1.33 -13.15 9.62
N ASP A 120 0.72 -14.30 9.31
CA ASP A 120 0.32 -15.27 10.33
C ASP A 120 1.47 -16.20 10.75
N HIS A 121 2.49 -16.42 9.89
CA HIS A 121 3.51 -17.45 10.11
C HIS A 121 4.96 -16.95 10.01
N GLU A 122 5.26 -15.97 9.16
CA GLU A 122 6.62 -15.47 8.96
C GLU A 122 6.95 -14.28 9.85
N ASP A 123 6.00 -13.36 10.03
CA ASP A 123 6.16 -12.16 10.87
C ASP A 123 6.27 -12.50 12.37
N PRO A 124 5.45 -13.40 12.97
CA PRO A 124 5.47 -13.66 14.41
C PRO A 124 6.82 -14.11 14.98
N PRO A 125 7.58 -15.06 14.39
CA PRO A 125 8.88 -15.44 14.92
C PRO A 125 9.91 -14.30 14.84
N ILE A 126 9.84 -13.45 13.80
CA ILE A 126 10.72 -12.27 13.67
C ILE A 126 10.39 -11.26 14.76
N ILE A 127 9.10 -10.95 14.94
CA ILE A 127 8.64 -10.01 15.97
C ILE A 127 9.01 -10.52 17.36
N ALA A 128 8.75 -11.80 17.65
CA ALA A 128 9.06 -12.42 18.93
C ALA A 128 10.57 -12.46 19.22
N SER A 129 11.42 -12.52 18.18
CA SER A 129 12.87 -12.49 18.36
C SER A 129 13.39 -11.15 18.88
N GLY A 130 12.65 -10.06 18.69
CA GLY A 130 13.10 -8.69 18.99
C GLY A 130 14.31 -8.22 18.18
N ARG A 131 14.78 -9.02 17.22
CA ARG A 131 15.92 -8.72 16.36
C ARG A 131 15.41 -8.14 15.05
N PHE A 132 15.16 -6.85 15.07
CA PHE A 132 14.99 -6.06 13.85
C PHE A 132 16.39 -5.60 13.49
N TYR A 133 16.99 -6.22 12.48
CA TYR A 133 18.38 -6.00 12.06
C TYR A 133 18.78 -4.52 12.15
N VAL A 134 19.74 -4.23 13.04
CA VAL A 134 20.50 -2.98 13.14
C VAL A 134 21.93 -3.30 12.75
#